data_AF-A0A8T4LY60-F1
#
_entry.id   AF-A0A8T4LY60-F1
#
_cell.length_a   1.000
_cell.length_b   1.000
_cell.length_c   1.000
_cell.angle_alpha   90.00
_cell.angle_beta   90.00
_cell.angle_gamma   90.00
#
_symmetry.space_group_name_H-M   'P 1'
#
loop_
_entity.id
_entity.type
_entity.pdbx_description
1 polymer ?
#
loop_
_entity_poly.entity_id
_entity_poly.type
_entity_poly.pdbx_seq_one_letter_code
_entity_poly.pdbx_strand_id
1 'polypeptide(L)' 'MVENVMKKMNGSVISIAEIKRKLPRQVNHNTLMVILRYLEESNKILVSLDGITWIHNSNINLRRAIKIGFENK' A
#
# COMPACT_ATOMS: atom_id res chain seq x y z
N MET A 1 -5.87 -2.07 10.48
CA MET A 1 -7.15 -2.48 9.86
C MET A 1 -7.07 -2.39 8.33
N VAL A 2 -6.94 -1.20 7.73
CA VAL A 2 -6.75 -1.03 6.27
C VAL A 2 -5.44 -1.62 5.78
N GLU A 3 -4.32 -1.31 6.45
CA GLU A 3 -3.00 -1.86 6.09
C GLU A 3 -2.98 -3.40 6.06
N ASN A 4 -3.68 -4.06 7.00
CA ASN A 4 -3.75 -5.52 7.03
C ASN A 4 -4.56 -6.09 5.85
N VAL A 5 -5.61 -5.39 5.42
CA VAL A 5 -6.37 -5.76 4.22
C VAL A 5 -5.48 -5.65 2.99
N MET A 6 -4.72 -4.55 2.86
CA MET A 6 -3.78 -4.36 1.73
C MET A 6 -2.65 -5.39 1.71
N LYS A 7 -2.02 -5.67 2.86
CA LYS A 7 -0.95 -6.69 2.98
C LYS A 7 -1.37 -8.08 2.49
N LYS A 8 -2.62 -8.47 2.77
CA LYS A 8 -3.16 -9.78 2.41
C LYS A 8 -3.40 -9.97 0.91
N MET A 9 -3.24 -8.94 0.09
CA MET A 9 -3.54 -8.99 -1.34
C MET A 9 -2.38 -9.53 -2.18
N ASN A 10 -1.19 -9.72 -1.58
CA ASN A 10 -0.02 -10.33 -2.22
C ASN A 10 0.28 -9.75 -3.62
N GLY A 11 0.20 -8.42 -3.77
CA GLY A 11 0.47 -7.72 -5.02
C GLY A 11 -0.70 -7.64 -6.01
N SER A 12 -1.86 -8.22 -5.68
CA SER A 12 -3.08 -8.07 -6.49
C SER A 12 -3.57 -6.62 -6.49
N VAL A 13 -4.07 -6.16 -7.64
CA VAL A 13 -4.70 -4.84 -7.81
C VAL A 13 -6.14 -4.90 -7.31
N ILE A 14 -6.56 -3.93 -6.51
CA ILE A 14 -7.91 -3.85 -5.94
C ILE A 14 -8.52 -2.45 -6.05
N SER A 15 -9.84 -2.38 -6.23
CA SER A 15 -10.57 -1.11 -6.20
C SER A 15 -10.86 -0.61 -4.78
N ILE A 16 -11.11 0.70 -4.63
CA ILE A 16 -11.56 1.31 -3.36
C ILE A 16 -12.86 0.66 -2.85
N ALA A 17 -13.77 0.30 -3.76
CA ALA A 17 -15.04 -0.33 -3.41
C ALA A 17 -14.84 -1.71 -2.77
N GLU A 18 -13.94 -2.53 -3.33
CA GLU A 18 -13.62 -3.83 -2.76
C GLU A 18 -12.83 -3.73 -1.45
N ILE A 19 -11.94 -2.73 -1.31
CA ILE A 19 -11.30 -2.42 -0.03
C ILE A 19 -12.37 -2.17 1.03
N LYS A 20 -13.36 -1.30 0.75
CA LYS A 20 -14.48 -1.03 1.67
C LYS A 20 -15.24 -2.29 2.07
N ARG A 21 -15.49 -3.21 1.12
CA ARG A 21 -16.17 -4.50 1.38
C ARG A 21 -15.35 -5.47 2.23
N LYS A 22 -14.02 -5.48 2.08
CA LYS A 22 -13.11 -6.37 2.81
C LYS A 22 -12.73 -5.85 4.20
N LEU A 23 -13.02 -4.59 4.52
CA LEU A 23 -12.76 -4.05 5.85
C LEU A 23 -13.70 -4.68 6.89
N PRO A 24 -13.19 -5.07 8.07
CA PRO A 24 -14.01 -5.71 9.11
C PRO A 24 -15.08 -4.78 9.71
N ARG A 25 -14.96 -3.48 9.48
CA ARG A 25 -15.95 -2.44 9.82
C ARG A 25 -15.98 -1.40 8.70
N GLN A 26 -17.14 -0.82 8.47
CA GLN A 26 -17.26 0.26 7.49
C GLN A 26 -16.46 1.48 7.96
N VAL A 27 -15.45 1.85 7.17
CA VAL A 27 -14.67 3.07 7.37
C VAL A 27 -15.26 4.16 6.50
N ASN A 28 -15.44 5.36 7.06
CA ASN A 28 -15.87 6.53 6.32
C ASN A 28 -14.97 6.76 5.08
N HIS A 29 -15.56 7.19 3.96
CA HIS A 29 -14.81 7.36 2.72
C HIS A 29 -13.63 8.33 2.85
N ASN A 30 -13.83 9.49 3.47
CA ASN A 30 -12.79 10.51 3.63
C ASN A 30 -11.65 9.98 4.51
N THR A 31 -11.99 9.30 5.60
CA THR A 31 -10.99 8.63 6.46
C THR A 31 -10.22 7.57 5.68
N LEU A 32 -10.88 6.77 4.84
CA LEU A 32 -10.19 5.79 4.00
C LEU A 32 -9.24 6.48 3.01
N MET A 33 -9.65 7.58 2.38
CA MET A 33 -8.78 8.33 1.46
C MET A 33 -7.55 8.90 2.16
N VAL A 34 -7.70 9.45 3.38
CA VAL A 34 -6.57 9.93 4.20
C VAL A 34 -5.60 8.78 4.52
N ILE A 35 -6.12 7.62 4.90
CA ILE A 35 -5.29 6.44 5.19
C ILE A 35 -4.56 5.95 3.94
N LEU A 36 -5.23 5.87 2.79
CA LEU A 36 -4.63 5.43 1.54
C LEU A 36 -3.52 6.39 1.09
N ARG A 37 -3.77 7.71 1.16
CA ARG A 37 -2.74 8.73 0.89
C ARG A 37 -1.52 8.54 1.78
N TYR A 38 -1.71 8.36 3.09
CA TYR A 38 -0.59 8.10 4.00
C TYR A 38 0.20 6.84 3.63
N LEU A 39 -0.48 5.77 3.22
CA LEU A 39 0.18 4.53 2.81
C LEU A 39 0.96 4.69 1.50
N GLU A 40 0.47 5.50 0.57
CA GLU A 40 1.14 5.83 -0.68
C GLU A 40 2.39 6.69 -0.42
N GLU A 41 2.25 7.78 0.33
CA GLU A 41 3.37 8.64 0.75
C GLU A 41 4.45 7.85 1.50
N SER A 42 4.05 6.81 2.23
CA SER A 42 4.95 5.89 2.96
C SER A 42 5.53 4.76 2.09
N ASN A 43 5.34 4.78 0.77
CA ASN A 43 5.78 3.73 -0.17
C ASN A 43 5.29 2.32 0.21
N LYS A 44 4.10 2.21 0.79
CA LYS A 44 3.51 0.92 1.15
C LYS A 44 2.57 0.38 0.07
N ILE A 45 1.89 1.28 -0.63
CA ILE A 45 0.99 0.97 -1.73
C ILE A 45 1.35 1.80 -2.96
N LEU A 46 0.92 1.33 -4.13
CA LEU A 46 0.88 2.09 -5.37
C LEU A 46 -0.58 2.30 -5.76
N VAL A 47 -0.94 3.53 -6.13
CA VAL A 47 -2.23 3.87 -6.71
C VAL A 47 -2.05 4.12 -8.22
N SER A 48 -2.88 3.47 -9.03
CA SER A 48 -2.93 3.67 -10.49
C SER A 48 -4.39 3.77 -10.95
N LEU A 49 -4.59 3.97 -12.26
CA LEU A 49 -5.92 3.95 -12.88
C LEU A 49 -6.61 2.58 -12.72
N ASP A 50 -5.84 1.50 -12.68
CA ASP A 50 -6.34 0.13 -12.55
C ASP A 50 -6.75 -0.22 -11.12
N GLY A 51 -6.29 0.56 -10.14
CA GLY A 51 -6.62 0.39 -8.73
C GLY A 51 -5.42 0.56 -7.82
N ILE A 52 -5.41 -0.20 -6.73
CA ILE A 52 -4.43 -0.05 -5.65
C ILE A 52 -3.76 -1.40 -5.39
N THR A 53 -2.44 -1.43 -5.27
CA THR A 53 -1.69 -2.64 -4.92
C THR A 53 -0.70 -2.42 -3.78
N TRP A 54 -0.40 -3.46 -3.02
CA TRP A 54 0.59 -3.44 -1.96
C TRP A 54 1.99 -3.69 -2.52
N ILE A 55 2.90 -2.73 -2.31
CA ILE A 55 4.28 -2.78 -2.84
C ILE A 55 5.34 -2.83 -1.74
N HIS A 56 4.94 -2.69 -0.47
CA HIS A 56 5.90 -2.62 0.62
C HIS A 56 6.72 -3.92 0.73
N ASN A 57 8.04 -3.78 0.64
CA ASN A 57 8.99 -4.86 0.89
C ASN A 57 9.70 -4.62 2.24
N SER A 58 9.59 -5.58 3.17
CA SER A 58 10.25 -5.54 4.47
C SER A 58 11.63 -6.20 4.48
N ASN A 59 12.11 -6.74 3.36
CA ASN A 59 13.42 -7.36 3.25
C ASN A 59 14.53 -6.32 3.43
N ILE A 60 15.24 -6.43 4.55
CA ILE A 60 16.30 -5.49 4.93
C ILE A 60 17.48 -5.50 3.97
N ASN A 61 17.79 -6.65 3.35
CA ASN A 61 18.89 -6.77 2.38
C ASN A 61 18.55 -6.00 1.10
N LEU A 62 17.31 -6.13 0.61
CA LEU A 62 16.86 -5.36 -0.55
C LEU A 62 16.87 -3.85 -0.25
N ARG A 63 16.38 -3.44 0.92
CA ARG A 63 16.40 -2.03 1.33
C ARG A 63 17.82 -1.47 1.38
N ARG A 64 18.79 -2.23 1.91
CA ARG A 64 20.21 -1.83 1.90
C ARG A 64 20.76 -1.75 0.48
N ALA A 65 20.48 -2.73 -0.37
CA ALA A 65 20.94 -2.75 -1.75
C ALA A 65 20.43 -1.52 -2.53
N ILE A 66 19.16 -1.16 -2.36
CA ILE A 66 18.57 0.04 -2.96
C ILE A 66 19.29 1.29 -2.46
N LYS A 67 19.47 1.44 -1.14
CA LYS A 67 20.15 2.60 -0.53
C LYS A 67 21.58 2.77 -1.06
N ILE A 68 22.37 1.70 -1.06
CA ILE A 68 23.75 1.69 -1.55
C ILE A 68 23.80 2.02 -3.05
N GLY A 69 22.90 1.44 -3.86
CA GLY A 69 22.81 1.71 -5.29
C GLY A 69 22.49 3.17 -5.62
N PHE A 70 21.79 3.89 -4.74
CA PHE A 70 21.53 5.33 -4.88
C PHE A 70 22.65 6.23 -4.36
N GLU A 71 23.51 5.75 -3.45
CA GLU A 71 24.66 6.51 -2.92
C GLU A 71 25.87 6.56 -3.88
N ASN A 72 25.90 5.69 -4.89
CA ASN A 72 26.99 5.62 -5.88
C ASN A 72 26.68 6.34 -7.20
N LYS A 73 25.68 7.23 -7.22
CA LYS A 73 25.34 8.11 -8.35
C LYS A 73 25.51 9.57 -7.94
#